data_AF-A0A9D2GHT3-F1
#
_entry.id   AF-A0A9D2GHT3-F1
#
_cell.length_a   1.000
_cell.length_b   1.000
_cell.length_c   1.000
_cell.angle_alpha   90.00
_cell.angle_beta   90.00
_cell.angle_gamma   90.00
#
_symmetry.space_group_name_H-M   'P 1'
#
loop_
_entity.id
_entity.type
_entity.pdbx_description
1 polymer ?
#
loop_
_entity_poly.entity_id
_entity_poly.type
_entity_poly.pdbx_seq_one_letter_code
_entity_poly.pdbx_strand_id
1 'polypeptide(L)'
;RQYAELGKISRNEIKAIVVIIGIVVSLVLSQWTGIDTAWPFLTAPWLFFIPGLRTCGYDSLKKVNIGMVFLVAGFLSIGAVANYLGIGRMLSQWVMPLYEGQPLIVVVLLTILLGVAANFALTPFAMYTAFAGMLANIFTSLGLGALGSLYILQFTGDMIIFPYESLVYLVYMSFGAVSMKDYMKLYSIKLLITAVWIVVIMVPWWRMLGVL
;
A
#
# COMPACT_ATOMS: atom_id res chain seq x y z
N ARG A 1 18.83 28.05 11.87
CA ARG A 1 20.24 28.28 11.47
C ARG A 1 20.65 27.38 10.29
N GLN A 2 20.28 26.09 10.25
CA GLN A 2 20.54 25.20 9.10
C GLN A 2 19.96 25.66 7.74
N TYR A 3 18.80 26.34 7.72
CA TYR A 3 18.25 26.90 6.46
C TYR A 3 19.13 27.97 5.79
N ALA A 4 19.99 28.66 6.55
CA ALA A 4 20.93 29.62 5.99
C ALA A 4 22.17 28.94 5.36
N GLU A 5 22.44 27.68 5.73
CA GLU A 5 23.58 26.90 5.25
C GLU A 5 23.28 26.17 3.92
N LEU A 6 22.00 25.95 3.59
CA LEU A 6 21.56 25.31 2.34
C LEU A 6 21.80 26.19 1.10
N GLY A 7 22.01 27.50 1.28
CA GLY A 7 22.22 28.44 0.18
C GLY A 7 20.95 28.71 -0.63
N LYS A 8 21.11 29.31 -1.82
CA LYS A 8 19.99 29.57 -2.74
C LYS A 8 19.64 28.29 -3.49
N ILE A 9 18.35 28.09 -3.77
CA ILE A 9 17.86 27.00 -4.64
C ILE A 9 18.68 26.96 -5.94
N SER A 10 19.24 25.79 -6.22
CA SER A 10 20.04 25.52 -7.39
C SER A 10 19.17 25.30 -8.63
N ARG A 11 19.77 25.49 -9.81
CA ARG A 11 19.10 25.20 -11.09
C ARG A 11 18.66 23.74 -11.22
N ASN A 12 19.36 22.81 -10.58
CA ASN A 12 18.99 21.39 -10.61
C ASN A 12 17.78 21.09 -9.74
N GLU A 13 17.67 21.73 -8.56
CA GLU A 13 16.51 21.62 -7.69
C GLU A 13 15.26 22.20 -8.35
N ILE A 14 15.36 23.34 -9.04
CA ILE A 14 14.24 23.92 -9.80
C ILE A 14 13.74 22.93 -10.87
N LYS A 15 14.66 22.31 -11.62
CA LYS A 15 14.30 21.31 -12.64
C LYS A 15 13.60 20.10 -12.01
N ALA A 16 14.08 19.62 -10.86
CA ALA A 16 13.44 18.54 -10.13
C ALA A 16 12.04 18.91 -9.64
N ILE A 17 11.88 20.11 -9.08
CA ILE A 17 10.59 20.64 -8.63
C ILE A 17 9.61 20.73 -9.82
N VAL A 18 10.05 21.23 -10.98
CA VAL A 18 9.20 21.31 -12.17
C VAL A 18 8.69 19.93 -12.61
N VAL A 19 9.56 18.92 -12.63
CA VAL A 19 9.16 17.54 -12.98
C VAL A 19 8.19 16.98 -11.93
N ILE A 20 8.45 17.18 -10.64
CA ILE A 20 7.56 16.73 -9.55
C ILE A 20 6.18 17.40 -9.65
N ILE A 21 6.13 18.71 -9.87
CA ILE A 21 4.87 19.43 -10.09
C ILE A 21 4.16 18.86 -11.32
N GLY A 22 4.88 18.57 -12.40
CA GLY A 22 4.32 17.91 -13.59
C GLY A 22 3.67 16.57 -13.30
N ILE A 23 4.29 15.72 -12.45
CA ILE A 23 3.69 14.46 -12.00
C ILE A 23 2.40 14.74 -11.22
N VAL A 24 2.43 15.64 -10.24
CA VAL A 24 1.27 15.97 -9.40
C VAL A 24 0.10 16.49 -10.26
N VAL A 25 0.39 17.41 -11.19
CA VAL A 25 -0.61 17.92 -12.13
C VAL A 25 -1.16 16.79 -12.99
N SER A 26 -0.31 15.90 -13.50
CA SER A 26 -0.75 14.76 -14.32
C SER A 26 -1.64 13.79 -13.53
N LEU A 27 -1.39 13.58 -12.24
CA LEU A 27 -2.24 12.76 -11.37
C LEU A 27 -3.61 13.39 -11.17
N VAL A 28 -3.69 14.70 -10.96
CA VAL A 28 -4.98 15.41 -10.86
C VAL A 28 -5.71 15.36 -12.20
N LEU A 29 -4.99 15.59 -13.31
CA LEU A 29 -5.55 15.57 -14.65
C LEU A 29 -5.94 14.16 -15.12
N SER A 30 -5.41 13.09 -14.53
CA SER A 30 -5.70 11.70 -14.93
C SER A 30 -7.19 11.38 -14.94
N GLN A 31 -7.97 12.03 -14.06
CA GLN A 31 -9.43 11.89 -14.00
C GLN A 31 -10.13 12.40 -15.26
N TRP A 32 -9.53 13.37 -15.96
CA TRP A 32 -10.07 13.96 -17.20
C TRP A 32 -9.37 13.44 -18.46
N THR A 33 -8.09 13.11 -18.38
CA THR A 33 -7.29 12.66 -19.54
C THR A 33 -7.40 11.15 -19.77
N GLY A 34 -7.82 10.38 -18.77
CA GLY A 34 -7.84 8.92 -18.81
C GLY A 34 -6.45 8.28 -18.87
N ILE A 35 -5.38 9.07 -18.70
CA ILE A 35 -4.01 8.56 -18.67
C ILE A 35 -3.80 7.82 -17.35
N ASP A 36 -3.38 6.56 -17.43
CA ASP A 36 -3.05 5.75 -16.26
C ASP A 36 -1.98 6.47 -15.40
N THR A 37 -2.24 6.52 -14.09
CA THR A 37 -1.41 7.25 -13.12
C THR A 37 0.00 6.70 -12.99
N ALA A 38 0.29 5.49 -13.47
CA ALA A 38 1.63 4.92 -13.53
C ALA A 38 2.50 5.60 -14.60
N TRP A 39 1.94 6.10 -15.71
CA TRP A 39 2.72 6.67 -16.81
C TRP A 39 3.57 7.89 -16.42
N PRO A 40 3.05 8.88 -15.66
CA PRO A 40 3.87 9.98 -15.16
C PRO A 40 5.06 9.51 -14.33
N PHE A 41 4.88 8.48 -13.49
CA PHE A 41 5.98 7.92 -12.68
C PHE A 41 6.98 7.10 -13.50
N LEU A 42 6.53 6.41 -14.55
CA LEU A 42 7.41 5.67 -15.45
C LEU A 42 8.26 6.60 -16.33
N THR A 43 7.70 7.73 -16.76
CA THR A 43 8.32 8.65 -17.72
C THR A 43 9.20 9.72 -17.06
N ALA A 44 8.82 10.21 -15.87
CA ALA A 44 9.52 11.30 -15.19
C ALA A 44 11.02 11.05 -14.94
N PRO A 45 11.49 9.85 -14.51
CA PRO A 45 12.91 9.59 -14.33
C PRO A 45 13.73 9.80 -15.61
N TRP A 46 13.16 9.49 -16.78
CA TRP A 46 13.83 9.65 -18.07
C TRP A 46 14.00 11.11 -18.47
N LEU A 47 13.09 11.99 -18.05
CA LEU A 47 13.19 13.43 -18.30
C LEU A 47 14.49 14.02 -17.72
N PHE A 48 14.97 13.48 -16.60
CA PHE A 48 16.23 13.91 -15.97
C PHE A 48 17.51 13.51 -16.73
N PHE A 49 17.38 12.76 -17.83
CA PHE A 49 18.50 12.40 -18.72
C PHE A 49 18.46 13.17 -20.05
N ILE A 50 17.36 13.85 -20.39
CA ILE A 50 17.20 14.59 -21.64
C ILE A 50 18.03 15.90 -21.61
N PRO A 51 18.68 16.30 -22.72
CA PRO A 51 19.35 17.60 -22.81
C PRO A 51 18.38 18.74 -22.47
N GLY A 52 18.76 19.61 -21.52
CA GLY A 52 17.93 20.68 -20.96
C GLY A 52 17.51 20.43 -19.51
N LEU A 53 17.04 19.22 -19.19
CA LEU A 53 16.65 18.80 -17.84
C LEU A 53 17.68 17.88 -17.15
N ARG A 54 18.82 17.62 -17.81
CA ARG A 54 19.89 16.76 -17.31
C ARG A 54 20.37 17.13 -15.90
N THR A 55 19.85 16.42 -14.91
CA THR A 55 20.27 16.47 -13.49
C THR A 55 20.84 15.14 -13.01
N CYS A 56 20.55 14.05 -13.74
CA CYS A 56 21.05 12.72 -13.44
C CYS A 56 22.13 12.27 -14.45
N GLY A 57 23.04 11.43 -13.97
CA GLY A 57 24.08 10.79 -14.78
C GLY A 57 23.90 9.27 -14.79
N TYR A 58 24.71 8.56 -15.58
CA TYR A 58 24.67 7.09 -15.64
C TYR A 58 24.88 6.44 -14.27
N ASP A 59 25.65 7.06 -13.38
CA ASP A 59 25.84 6.56 -12.00
C ASP A 59 24.57 6.63 -11.15
N SER A 60 23.60 7.47 -11.52
CA SER A 60 22.28 7.49 -10.89
C SER A 60 21.51 6.19 -11.17
N LEU A 61 21.65 5.60 -12.35
CA LEU A 61 21.00 4.32 -12.71
C LEU A 61 21.57 3.15 -11.90
N LYS A 62 22.88 3.17 -11.61
CA LYS A 62 23.54 2.15 -10.79
C LYS A 62 23.03 2.11 -9.34
N LYS A 63 22.40 3.18 -8.88
CA LYS A 63 21.81 3.28 -7.52
C LYS A 63 20.38 2.77 -7.45
N VAL A 64 19.76 2.40 -8.59
CA VAL A 64 18.42 1.82 -8.61
C VAL A 64 18.48 0.42 -8.00
N ASN A 65 17.60 0.13 -7.05
CA ASN A 65 17.50 -1.19 -6.44
C ASN A 65 16.76 -2.16 -7.38
N ILE A 66 17.48 -2.69 -8.38
CA ILE A 66 16.97 -3.66 -9.34
C ILE A 66 16.49 -4.95 -8.64
N GLY A 67 17.14 -5.32 -7.53
CA GLY A 67 16.71 -6.48 -6.72
C GLY A 67 15.29 -6.33 -6.17
N MET A 68 14.92 -5.14 -5.69
CA MET A 68 13.56 -4.85 -5.22
C MET A 68 12.53 -4.95 -6.36
N VAL A 69 12.89 -4.49 -7.57
CA VAL A 69 12.00 -4.59 -8.74
C VAL A 69 11.71 -6.06 -9.08
N PHE A 70 12.74 -6.91 -9.11
CA PHE A 70 12.56 -8.36 -9.33
C PHE A 70 11.78 -9.03 -8.20
N LEU A 71 11.99 -8.61 -6.95
CA LEU A 71 11.25 -9.14 -5.80
C LEU A 71 9.74 -8.84 -5.92
N VAL A 72 9.38 -7.60 -6.22
CA VAL A 72 7.97 -7.19 -6.41
C VAL A 72 7.36 -7.93 -7.60
N ALA A 73 8.07 -8.02 -8.72
CA ALA A 73 7.62 -8.79 -9.88
C ALA A 73 7.41 -10.28 -9.54
N GLY A 74 8.29 -10.86 -8.72
CA GLY A 74 8.17 -12.23 -8.22
C GLY A 74 6.92 -12.45 -7.39
N PHE A 75 6.65 -11.60 -6.39
CA PHE A 75 5.44 -11.69 -5.57
C PHE A 75 4.16 -11.50 -6.39
N LEU A 76 4.14 -10.53 -7.30
CA LEU A 76 3.01 -10.33 -8.22
C LEU A 76 2.78 -11.56 -9.11
N SER A 77 3.86 -12.19 -9.60
CA SER A 77 3.77 -13.40 -10.43
C SER A 77 3.21 -14.58 -9.65
N ILE A 78 3.64 -14.78 -8.40
CA ILE A 78 3.08 -15.82 -7.51
C ILE A 78 1.58 -15.57 -7.29
N GLY A 79 1.18 -14.32 -7.01
CA GLY A 79 -0.23 -13.95 -6.88
C GLY A 79 -1.03 -14.24 -8.14
N ALA A 80 -0.49 -13.93 -9.32
CA ALA A 80 -1.13 -14.21 -10.60
C ALA A 80 -1.31 -15.71 -10.85
N VAL A 81 -0.31 -16.53 -10.57
CA VAL A 81 -0.40 -18.00 -10.69
C VAL A 81 -1.40 -18.57 -9.69
N ALA A 82 -1.39 -18.11 -8.44
CA ALA A 82 -2.36 -18.53 -7.43
C ALA A 82 -3.81 -18.21 -7.83
N ASN A 83 -4.02 -17.04 -8.45
CA ASN A 83 -5.31 -16.67 -9.00
C ASN A 83 -5.72 -17.57 -10.18
N TYR A 84 -4.80 -17.84 -11.11
CA TYR A 84 -5.04 -18.74 -12.24
C TYR A 84 -5.40 -20.17 -11.79
N LEU A 85 -4.72 -20.69 -10.77
CA LEU A 85 -5.00 -21.99 -10.17
C LEU A 85 -6.31 -22.03 -9.36
N GLY A 86 -6.98 -20.88 -9.18
CA GLY A 86 -8.21 -20.80 -8.39
C GLY A 86 -7.98 -20.99 -6.89
N ILE A 87 -6.75 -20.80 -6.39
CA ILE A 87 -6.43 -20.93 -4.96
C ILE A 87 -7.29 -19.96 -4.15
N GLY A 88 -7.51 -18.75 -4.67
CA GLY A 88 -8.42 -17.77 -4.05
C GLY A 88 -9.82 -18.34 -3.83
N ARG A 89 -10.41 -19.00 -4.84
CA ARG A 89 -11.73 -19.64 -4.73
C ARG A 89 -11.74 -20.81 -3.75
N MET A 90 -10.69 -21.61 -3.75
CA MET A 90 -10.54 -22.75 -2.83
C MET A 90 -10.42 -22.28 -1.37
N LEU A 91 -9.59 -21.28 -1.10
CA LEU A 91 -9.47 -20.68 0.24
C LEU A 91 -10.76 -19.96 0.64
N SER A 92 -11.43 -19.28 -0.29
CA SER A 92 -12.75 -18.70 -0.04
C SER A 92 -13.71 -19.76 0.47
N GLN A 93 -13.77 -20.98 -0.09
CA GLN A 93 -14.66 -22.03 0.41
C GLN A 93 -14.38 -22.46 1.85
N TRP A 94 -13.12 -22.39 2.28
CA TRP A 94 -12.73 -22.79 3.65
C TRP A 94 -13.01 -21.68 4.66
N VAL A 95 -12.88 -20.43 4.24
CA VAL A 95 -13.04 -19.25 5.09
C VAL A 95 -14.48 -18.73 5.08
N MET A 96 -15.21 -18.94 3.99
CA MET A 96 -16.60 -18.49 3.80
C MET A 96 -17.56 -18.87 4.94
N PRO A 97 -17.49 -20.08 5.55
CA PRO A 97 -18.34 -20.43 6.67
C PRO A 97 -18.20 -19.50 7.89
N LEU A 98 -17.08 -18.80 8.03
CA LEU A 98 -16.88 -17.79 9.08
C LEU A 98 -17.62 -16.48 8.78
N TYR A 99 -17.89 -16.20 7.50
CA TYR A 99 -18.46 -14.95 7.02
C TYR A 99 -19.97 -15.06 6.72
N GLU A 100 -20.44 -16.22 6.27
CA GLU A 100 -21.84 -16.43 5.92
C GLU A 100 -22.80 -16.17 7.09
N GLY A 101 -23.91 -15.50 6.79
CA GLY A 101 -24.95 -15.16 7.79
C GLY A 101 -24.53 -14.10 8.81
N GLN A 102 -23.30 -13.60 8.76
CA GLN A 102 -22.81 -12.58 9.69
C GLN A 102 -23.28 -11.18 9.29
N PRO A 103 -23.54 -10.29 10.26
CA PRO A 103 -23.80 -8.89 9.97
C PRO A 103 -22.55 -8.22 9.37
N LEU A 104 -22.76 -7.19 8.55
CA LEU A 104 -21.68 -6.51 7.81
C LEU A 104 -20.49 -6.09 8.70
N ILE A 105 -20.76 -5.58 9.90
CA ILE A 105 -19.70 -5.15 10.83
C ILE A 105 -18.80 -6.34 11.21
N VAL A 106 -19.38 -7.52 11.43
CA VAL A 106 -18.61 -8.74 11.75
C VAL A 106 -17.79 -9.19 10.55
N VAL A 107 -18.34 -9.14 9.34
CA VAL A 107 -17.59 -9.38 8.08
C VAL A 107 -16.36 -8.48 7.98
N VAL A 108 -16.52 -7.19 8.26
CA VAL A 108 -15.41 -6.22 8.25
C VAL A 108 -14.37 -6.55 9.32
N LEU A 109 -14.79 -6.86 10.55
CA LEU A 109 -13.88 -7.21 11.64
C LEU A 109 -13.11 -8.51 11.38
N LEU A 110 -13.76 -9.52 10.80
CA LEU A 110 -13.10 -10.77 10.37
C LEU A 110 -12.05 -10.50 9.30
N THR A 111 -12.34 -9.59 8.36
CA THR A 111 -11.40 -9.18 7.31
C THR A 111 -10.19 -8.47 7.92
N ILE A 112 -10.43 -7.57 8.88
CA ILE A 112 -9.37 -6.87 9.62
C ILE A 112 -8.49 -7.88 10.36
N LEU A 113 -9.11 -8.81 11.09
CA LEU A 113 -8.40 -9.84 11.86
C LEU A 113 -7.52 -10.71 10.96
N LEU A 114 -8.05 -11.13 9.81
CA LEU A 114 -7.30 -11.93 8.83
C LEU A 114 -6.08 -11.16 8.31
N GLY A 115 -6.24 -9.88 7.96
CA GLY A 115 -5.14 -9.05 7.48
C GLY A 115 -4.08 -8.78 8.55
N VAL A 116 -4.50 -8.45 9.78
CA VAL A 116 -3.57 -8.26 10.91
C VAL A 116 -2.80 -9.55 11.20
N ALA A 117 -3.47 -10.70 11.22
CA ALA A 117 -2.82 -11.98 11.41
C ALA A 117 -1.82 -12.31 10.30
N ALA A 118 -2.14 -11.96 9.05
CA ALA A 118 -1.25 -12.14 7.92
C ALA A 118 0.04 -11.30 8.00
N ASN A 119 -0.01 -10.08 8.54
CA ASN A 119 1.17 -9.22 8.67
C ASN A 119 2.28 -9.84 9.54
N PHE A 120 1.94 -10.70 10.49
CA PHE A 120 2.93 -11.43 11.30
C PHE A 120 3.85 -12.32 10.45
N ALA A 121 3.34 -12.82 9.32
CA ALA A 121 4.07 -13.73 8.44
C ALA A 121 4.51 -13.07 7.12
N LEU A 122 3.78 -12.06 6.65
CA LEU A 122 3.93 -11.47 5.33
C LEU A 122 4.15 -9.97 5.39
N THR A 123 4.99 -9.46 4.50
CA THR A 123 5.04 -8.01 4.25
C THR A 123 3.71 -7.53 3.65
N PRO A 124 3.33 -6.25 3.85
CA PRO A 124 2.05 -5.73 3.36
C PRO A 124 1.81 -5.97 1.87
N PHE A 125 2.83 -5.77 1.02
CA PHE A 125 2.71 -6.02 -0.42
C PHE A 125 2.47 -7.49 -0.76
N ALA A 126 3.15 -8.42 -0.06
CA ALA A 126 2.92 -9.86 -0.25
C ALA A 126 1.49 -10.25 0.19
N MET A 127 1.02 -9.69 1.31
CA MET A 127 -0.34 -9.90 1.79
C MET A 127 -1.40 -9.43 0.78
N TYR A 128 -1.25 -8.22 0.22
CA TYR A 128 -2.18 -7.69 -0.78
C TYR A 128 -2.28 -8.61 -2.00
N THR A 129 -1.14 -9.05 -2.52
CA THR A 129 -1.11 -9.93 -3.69
C THR A 129 -1.69 -11.32 -3.41
N ALA A 130 -1.49 -11.86 -2.21
CA ALA A 130 -1.98 -13.18 -1.83
C ALA A 130 -3.49 -13.22 -1.56
N PHE A 131 -4.04 -12.20 -0.87
CA PHE A 131 -5.41 -12.25 -0.35
C PHE A 131 -6.43 -11.38 -1.08
N ALA A 132 -6.00 -10.42 -1.92
CA ALA A 132 -6.93 -9.54 -2.65
C ALA A 132 -7.99 -10.33 -3.43
N GLY A 133 -7.58 -11.31 -4.23
CA GLY A 133 -8.50 -12.13 -5.02
C GLY A 133 -9.43 -12.99 -4.15
N MET A 134 -8.92 -13.57 -3.06
CA MET A 134 -9.72 -14.38 -2.12
C MET A 134 -10.81 -13.54 -1.45
N LEU A 135 -10.44 -12.38 -0.89
CA LEU A 135 -11.37 -11.50 -0.17
C LEU A 135 -12.40 -10.86 -1.11
N ALA A 136 -11.99 -10.48 -2.33
CA ALA A 136 -12.90 -10.02 -3.36
C ALA A 136 -13.98 -11.05 -3.65
N ASN A 137 -13.61 -12.32 -3.85
CA ASN A 137 -14.55 -13.41 -4.08
C ASN A 137 -15.49 -13.65 -2.90
N ILE A 138 -14.99 -13.54 -1.66
CA ILE A 138 -15.82 -13.69 -0.45
C ILE A 138 -16.90 -12.61 -0.45
N PHE A 139 -16.52 -11.34 -0.59
CA PHE A 139 -17.46 -10.22 -0.53
C PHE A 139 -18.50 -10.29 -1.65
N THR A 140 -18.09 -10.60 -2.89
CA THR A 140 -19.05 -10.74 -3.99
C THR A 140 -20.05 -11.86 -3.77
N SER A 141 -19.63 -12.98 -3.14
CA SER A 141 -20.54 -14.10 -2.86
C SER A 141 -21.56 -13.77 -1.76
N LEU A 142 -21.21 -12.83 -0.86
CA LEU A 142 -22.13 -12.28 0.16
C LEU A 142 -23.02 -11.16 -0.39
N GLY A 143 -22.92 -10.81 -1.68
CA GLY A 143 -23.64 -9.69 -2.28
C GLY A 143 -23.07 -8.31 -1.94
N LEU A 144 -21.83 -8.24 -1.42
CA LEU A 144 -21.12 -7.00 -1.09
C LEU A 144 -20.17 -6.60 -2.22
N GLY A 145 -19.78 -5.32 -2.25
CA GLY A 145 -18.83 -4.81 -3.23
C GLY A 145 -17.41 -5.35 -3.03
N ALA A 146 -16.80 -5.88 -4.10
CA ALA A 146 -15.43 -6.43 -4.08
C ALA A 146 -14.40 -5.36 -3.65
N LEU A 147 -14.56 -4.12 -4.09
CA LEU A 147 -13.69 -3.00 -3.74
C LEU A 147 -13.65 -2.73 -2.24
N GLY A 148 -14.77 -2.94 -1.53
CA GLY A 148 -14.82 -2.81 -0.07
C GLY A 148 -13.82 -3.72 0.62
N SER A 149 -13.73 -4.98 0.18
CA SER A 149 -12.77 -5.95 0.72
C SER A 149 -11.32 -5.52 0.51
N LEU A 150 -11.01 -4.96 -0.65
CA LEU A 150 -9.67 -4.51 -1.03
C LEU A 150 -9.25 -3.27 -0.23
N TYR A 151 -10.19 -2.34 -0.02
CA TYR A 151 -9.92 -1.17 0.82
C TYR A 151 -9.68 -1.56 2.27
N ILE A 152 -10.46 -2.48 2.83
CA ILE A 152 -10.24 -2.98 4.18
C ILE A 152 -8.86 -3.66 4.26
N LEU A 153 -8.53 -4.54 3.33
CA LEU A 153 -7.22 -5.20 3.26
C LEU A 153 -6.08 -4.18 3.15
N GLN A 154 -6.25 -3.12 2.37
CA GLN A 154 -5.25 -2.06 2.26
C GLN A 154 -4.98 -1.37 3.61
N PHE A 155 -6.01 -1.13 4.42
CA PHE A 155 -5.82 -0.58 5.77
C PHE A 155 -5.12 -1.58 6.70
N THR A 156 -5.38 -2.88 6.57
CA THR A 156 -4.72 -3.86 7.45
C THR A 156 -3.23 -3.91 7.23
N GLY A 157 -2.69 -3.57 6.05
CA GLY A 157 -1.23 -3.61 5.84
C GLY A 157 -0.45 -2.53 6.60
N ASP A 158 -1.12 -1.54 7.19
CA ASP A 158 -0.51 -0.57 8.13
C ASP A 158 -0.92 -0.82 9.60
N MET A 159 -1.71 -1.88 9.85
CA MET A 159 -2.06 -2.38 11.18
C MET A 159 -1.04 -3.40 11.66
N ILE A 160 0.20 -2.93 11.83
CA ILE A 160 1.32 -3.73 12.33
C ILE A 160 1.53 -3.50 13.83
N ILE A 161 2.02 -4.50 14.56
CA ILE A 161 2.25 -4.39 16.01
C ILE A 161 3.75 -4.44 16.33
N PHE A 162 4.47 -5.32 15.64
CA PHE A 162 5.88 -5.56 15.82
C PHE A 162 6.70 -4.81 14.76
N PRO A 163 7.88 -4.26 15.11
CA PRO A 163 8.73 -3.54 14.17
C PRO A 163 9.21 -4.40 13.01
N TYR A 164 9.39 -5.71 13.22
CA TYR A 164 9.90 -6.59 12.16
C TYR A 164 8.92 -6.74 11.00
N GLU A 165 7.63 -6.47 11.22
CA GLU A 165 6.61 -6.50 10.17
C GLU A 165 6.87 -5.43 9.09
N SER A 166 7.69 -4.42 9.38
CA SER A 166 8.11 -3.41 8.41
C SER A 166 9.59 -3.02 8.56
N LEU A 167 10.34 -3.28 7.49
CA LEU A 167 11.78 -2.96 7.38
C LEU A 167 12.11 -1.50 7.73
N VAL A 168 11.23 -0.57 7.38
CA VAL A 168 11.44 0.86 7.63
C VAL A 168 11.55 1.14 9.14
N TYR A 169 10.70 0.49 9.95
CA TYR A 169 10.71 0.70 11.40
C TYR A 169 11.87 -0.03 12.10
N LEU A 170 12.30 -1.18 11.58
CA LEU A 170 13.54 -1.82 12.04
C LEU A 170 14.76 -0.91 11.87
N VAL A 171 14.85 -0.18 10.76
CA VAL A 171 15.93 0.78 10.52
C VAL A 171 15.91 1.89 11.58
N TYR A 172 14.74 2.47 11.90
CA TYR A 172 14.65 3.48 12.97
C TYR A 172 15.04 2.95 14.35
N MET A 173 14.70 1.70 14.67
CA MET A 173 15.15 1.06 15.91
C MET A 173 16.64 0.77 15.95
N SER A 174 17.26 0.45 14.81
CA SER A 174 18.71 0.22 14.73
C SER A 174 19.53 1.48 15.09
N PHE A 175 18.96 2.67 14.90
CA PHE A 175 19.54 3.94 15.34
C PHE A 175 19.29 4.27 16.81
N GLY A 176 18.61 3.41 17.56
CA GLY A 176 18.28 3.64 18.98
C GLY A 176 17.26 4.75 19.21
N ALA A 177 16.57 5.22 18.16
CA ALA A 177 15.63 6.34 18.26
C ALA A 177 14.33 5.98 18.98
N VAL A 178 13.95 4.70 19.02
CA VAL A 178 12.69 4.22 19.60
C VAL A 178 12.91 2.89 20.31
N SER A 179 12.36 2.74 21.52
CA SER A 179 12.37 1.47 22.24
C SER A 179 11.30 0.51 21.71
N MET A 180 11.57 -0.81 21.73
CA MET A 180 10.61 -1.83 21.31
C MET A 180 9.27 -1.73 22.05
N LYS A 181 9.34 -1.50 23.36
CA LYS A 181 8.16 -1.43 24.23
C LYS A 181 7.26 -0.24 23.88
N ASP A 182 7.86 0.94 23.66
CA ASP A 182 7.10 2.14 23.33
C ASP A 182 6.48 2.04 21.93
N TYR A 183 7.22 1.46 20.98
CA TYR A 183 6.70 1.16 19.65
C TYR A 183 5.49 0.23 19.71
N MET A 184 5.64 -0.94 20.33
CA MET A 184 4.56 -1.93 20.39
C MET A 184 3.32 -1.35 21.06
N LYS A 185 3.49 -0.54 22.13
CA LYS A 185 2.38 0.13 22.81
C LYS A 185 1.68 1.13 21.89
N LEU A 186 2.44 2.01 21.23
CA LEU A 186 1.89 3.01 20.32
C LEU A 186 1.17 2.36 19.14
N TYR A 187 1.77 1.35 18.53
CA TYR A 187 1.23 0.67 17.36
C TYR A 187 0.02 -0.22 17.67
N SER A 188 -0.01 -0.84 18.86
CA SER A 188 -1.21 -1.53 19.34
C SER A 188 -2.38 -0.55 19.54
N ILE A 189 -2.11 0.63 20.09
CA ILE A 189 -3.12 1.69 20.25
C ILE A 189 -3.58 2.19 18.87
N LYS A 190 -2.64 2.46 17.96
CA LYS A 190 -2.92 2.86 16.57
C LYS A 190 -3.83 1.84 15.89
N LEU A 191 -3.51 0.54 15.99
CA LEU A 191 -4.31 -0.54 15.42
C LEU A 191 -5.76 -0.50 15.92
N LEU A 192 -5.96 -0.39 17.24
CA LEU A 192 -7.30 -0.31 17.82
C LEU A 192 -8.06 0.93 17.35
N ILE A 193 -7.40 2.10 17.35
CA ILE A 193 -7.99 3.35 16.85
C ILE A 193 -8.39 3.21 15.38
N THR A 194 -7.52 2.65 14.54
CA THR A 194 -7.80 2.44 13.12
C THR A 194 -8.93 1.44 12.92
N ALA A 195 -8.99 0.35 13.68
CA ALA A 195 -10.10 -0.60 13.59
C ALA A 195 -11.45 0.05 13.96
N VAL A 196 -11.49 0.83 15.04
CA VAL A 196 -12.69 1.60 15.43
C VAL A 196 -13.05 2.63 14.37
N TRP A 197 -12.07 3.36 13.84
CA TRP A 197 -12.28 4.35 12.78
C TRP A 197 -12.84 3.71 11.50
N ILE A 198 -12.36 2.53 11.11
CA ILE A 198 -12.91 1.82 9.96
C ILE A 198 -14.38 1.49 10.20
N VAL A 199 -14.72 0.91 11.34
CA VAL A 199 -16.10 0.47 11.63
C VAL A 199 -17.05 1.66 11.78
N VAL A 200 -16.65 2.72 12.49
CA VAL A 200 -17.53 3.83 12.85
C VAL A 200 -17.63 4.87 11.74
N ILE A 201 -16.56 5.10 10.98
CA ILE A 201 -16.51 6.19 9.98
C ILE A 201 -16.46 5.63 8.57
N MET A 202 -15.53 4.70 8.29
CA MET A 202 -15.34 4.24 6.90
C MET A 202 -16.44 3.32 6.41
N VAL A 203 -16.96 2.43 7.23
CA VAL A 203 -18.07 1.54 6.82
C VAL A 203 -19.30 2.35 6.43
N PRO A 204 -19.81 3.31 7.24
CA PRO A 204 -20.90 4.19 6.81
C PRO A 204 -20.59 4.95 5.52
N TRP A 205 -19.37 5.51 5.42
CA TRP A 205 -18.93 6.24 4.23
C TRP A 205 -18.92 5.38 2.96
N TRP A 206 -18.39 4.16 3.04
CA TRP A 206 -18.35 3.24 1.91
C TRP A 206 -19.74 2.74 1.50
N ARG A 207 -20.66 2.57 2.47
CA ARG A 207 -22.06 2.26 2.15
C ARG A 207 -22.74 3.41 1.41
N MET A 208 -22.46 4.66 1.81
CA MET A 208 -23.00 5.84 1.09
C MET A 208 -22.48 5.92 -0.35
N LEU A 209 -21.24 5.50 -0.60
CA LEU A 209 -20.64 5.46 -1.93
C LEU A 209 -21.03 4.22 -2.76
N GLY A 210 -21.74 3.25 -2.18
CA GLY A 210 -22.10 2.00 -2.86
C GLY A 210 -20.92 1.05 -3.09
N VAL A 211 -19.83 1.20 -2.32
CA VAL A 211 -18.62 0.37 -2.41
C VAL A 211 -18.75 -0.90 -1.56
N LEU A 212 -19.65 -0.90 -0.57
CA LEU A 212 -19.88 -1.93 0.43
C LEU A 212 -21.35 -2.33 0.52
#